data_AF-A0A3C1FX93-F1
#
_entry.id   AF-A0A3C1FX93-F1
#
_cell.length_a   1.000
_cell.length_b   1.000
_cell.length_c   1.000
_cell.angle_alpha   90.00
_cell.angle_beta   90.00
_cell.angle_gamma   90.00
#
_symmetry.space_group_name_H-M   'P 1'
#
loop_
_entity.id
_entity.type
_entity.pdbx_description
1 polymer ?
#
loop_
_entity_poly.entity_id
_entity_poly.type
_entity_poly.pdbx_seq_one_letter_code
_entity_poly.pdbx_strand_id
1 'polypeptide(L)'
;FVQEIKKYLNDNPGIVVPAERSTDSARPDADRSRMKKKGETVEETLEFFKEGMAAKDIAKRRNLVLSTITSHLERLIRDGRDVDIDRLVDSEQRNKIREVFLASRQWGLNPIIEHFKGSVSYEEARFVRAWMLRDNEHS
;
A
#
# COMPACT_ATOMS: atom_id res chain seq x y z
N PHE A 1 14.71 -10.79 25.48
CA PHE A 1 14.18 -11.36 24.22
C PHE A 1 15.25 -11.57 23.14
N VAL A 2 16.28 -10.72 23.01
CA VAL A 2 17.33 -10.88 21.96
C VAL A 2 18.37 -11.98 22.28
N GLN A 3 18.48 -12.40 23.54
CA GLN A 3 19.51 -13.37 23.97
C GLN A 3 19.18 -14.83 23.58
N GLU A 4 17.89 -15.17 23.39
CA GLU A 4 17.46 -16.54 23.13
C GLU A 4 17.77 -17.01 21.70
N ILE A 5 17.79 -16.08 20.74
CA ILE A 5 17.92 -16.38 19.30
C ILE A 5 19.33 -16.88 18.96
N LYS A 6 20.35 -16.43 19.71
CA LYS A 6 21.76 -16.80 19.44
C LYS A 6 22.07 -18.27 19.77
N LYS A 7 21.35 -18.86 20.73
CA LYS A 7 21.61 -20.24 21.17
C LYS A 7 21.17 -21.27 20.12
N TYR A 8 20.13 -20.96 19.35
CA TYR A 8 19.54 -21.88 18.38
C TYR A 8 20.35 -22.05 17.08
N LEU A 9 21.27 -21.11 16.78
CA LEU A 9 22.09 -21.16 15.56
C LEU A 9 23.30 -22.10 15.67
N ASN A 10 23.74 -22.45 16.88
CA ASN A 10 24.97 -23.21 17.09
C ASN A 10 24.78 -24.74 16.96
N ASP A 11 23.56 -25.24 17.18
CA ASP A 11 23.28 -26.68 17.24
C ASP A 11 22.74 -27.26 15.91
N ASN A 12 22.60 -26.44 14.87
CA ASN A 12 22.09 -26.86 13.56
C ASN A 12 22.96 -26.33 12.40
N PRO A 13 24.13 -26.95 12.13
CA PRO A 13 25.06 -26.48 11.10
C PRO A 13 24.57 -26.65 9.64
N GLY A 14 23.36 -27.17 9.43
CA GLY A 14 22.76 -27.40 8.10
C GLY A 14 21.58 -26.48 7.74
N ILE A 15 21.19 -25.54 8.61
CA ILE A 15 20.10 -24.61 8.31
C ILE A 15 20.70 -23.37 7.63
N VAL A 16 20.55 -23.27 6.30
CA VAL A 16 20.82 -22.05 5.55
C VAL A 16 19.66 -21.09 5.77
N VAL A 17 19.89 -20.04 6.55
CA VAL A 17 18.94 -18.96 6.78
C VAL A 17 19.13 -17.90 5.67
N PRO A 18 18.13 -17.59 4.83
CA PRO A 18 18.18 -16.38 4.01
C PRO A 18 18.06 -15.19 4.93
N ALA A 19 19.19 -14.53 5.22
CA ALA A 19 19.23 -13.38 6.12
C ALA A 19 18.46 -12.20 5.50
N GLU A 20 17.39 -11.77 6.17
CA GLU A 20 16.81 -10.44 5.91
C GLU A 20 17.80 -9.33 6.32
N ARG A 21 17.96 -8.34 5.42
CA ARG A 21 18.29 -6.92 5.62
C ARG A 21 19.23 -6.54 6.78
N SER A 22 20.36 -5.90 6.46
CA SER A 22 20.56 -4.43 6.56
C SER A 22 22.03 -4.01 6.33
N THR A 23 22.19 -2.76 5.86
CA THR A 23 23.37 -1.86 5.82
C THR A 23 24.41 -1.97 4.69
N ASP A 24 24.28 -1.01 3.75
CA ASP A 24 25.26 0.00 3.30
C ASP A 24 26.44 -0.33 2.33
N SER A 25 26.60 0.57 1.33
CA SER A 25 27.78 0.95 0.52
C SER A 25 28.18 0.06 -0.68
N ALA A 26 28.50 0.55 -1.90
CA ALA A 26 28.96 1.86 -2.44
C ALA A 26 28.92 1.81 -4.01
N ARG A 27 28.45 2.80 -4.82
CA ARG A 27 29.04 4.08 -5.39
C ARG A 27 28.61 4.19 -6.90
N PRO A 28 28.74 5.33 -7.66
CA PRO A 28 29.33 6.66 -7.38
C PRO A 28 28.42 7.87 -7.69
N ASP A 29 28.93 9.08 -7.40
CA ASP A 29 28.39 10.43 -7.58
C ASP A 29 27.90 10.82 -8.99
N ALA A 30 26.77 11.54 -9.03
CA ALA A 30 26.25 12.52 -10.01
C ALA A 30 24.72 12.30 -10.12
N ASP A 31 23.81 13.11 -9.61
CA ASP A 31 23.68 14.55 -9.83
C ASP A 31 22.64 15.10 -8.83
N ARG A 32 22.94 16.26 -8.24
CA ARG A 32 22.00 17.03 -7.42
C ARG A 32 21.01 17.74 -8.35
N SER A 33 19.95 17.08 -8.80
CA SER A 33 18.88 17.72 -9.59
C SER A 33 17.73 16.72 -9.78
N ARG A 34 16.68 16.66 -8.98
CA ARG A 34 15.70 17.68 -8.59
C ARG A 34 15.07 17.19 -7.29
N MET A 35 14.90 18.04 -6.29
CA MET A 35 13.85 17.81 -5.29
C MET A 35 12.52 17.84 -6.05
N LYS A 36 12.08 16.70 -6.61
CA LYS A 36 10.72 16.56 -7.12
C LYS A 36 9.81 16.92 -5.96
N LYS A 37 8.99 17.95 -6.12
CA LYS A 37 8.08 18.43 -5.06
C LYS A 37 7.28 17.23 -4.56
N LYS A 38 6.95 17.16 -3.26
CA LYS A 38 6.23 16.04 -2.62
C LYS A 38 4.88 15.67 -3.31
N GLY A 39 4.38 16.48 -4.23
CA GLY A 39 3.26 16.20 -5.12
C GLY A 39 3.62 15.56 -6.47
N GLU A 40 4.77 15.89 -7.08
CA GLU A 40 5.16 15.37 -8.40
C GLU A 40 5.22 13.84 -8.45
N THR A 41 5.61 13.19 -7.36
CA THR A 41 5.65 11.72 -7.31
C THR A 41 4.28 11.06 -7.18
N VAL A 42 3.30 11.77 -6.62
CA VAL A 42 1.91 11.31 -6.46
C VAL A 42 1.15 11.55 -7.77
N GLU A 43 1.35 12.72 -8.41
CA GLU A 43 0.77 13.02 -9.72
C GLU A 43 1.21 12.03 -10.80
N GLU A 44 2.49 11.69 -10.85
CA GLU A 44 3.00 10.69 -11.81
C GLU A 44 2.36 9.31 -11.61
N THR A 45 1.93 8.97 -10.38
CA THR A 45 1.14 7.74 -10.13
C THR A 45 -0.25 7.85 -10.73
N LEU A 46 -0.88 9.01 -10.57
CA LEU A 46 -2.22 9.27 -11.08
C LEU A 46 -2.23 9.21 -12.61
N GLU A 47 -1.25 9.81 -13.27
CA GLU A 47 -1.11 9.80 -14.74
C GLU A 47 -1.06 8.37 -15.28
N PHE A 48 -0.13 7.53 -14.80
CA PHE A 48 -0.06 6.14 -15.26
C PHE A 48 -1.33 5.33 -14.92
N PHE A 49 -1.95 5.59 -13.76
CA PHE A 49 -3.18 4.91 -13.39
C PHE A 49 -4.32 5.27 -14.35
N LYS A 50 -4.45 6.55 -14.70
CA LYS A 50 -5.40 7.06 -15.70
C LYS A 50 -5.17 6.49 -17.09
N GLU A 51 -3.92 6.25 -17.47
CA GLU A 51 -3.55 5.59 -18.72
C GLU A 51 -3.95 4.10 -18.79
N GLY A 52 -4.54 3.54 -17.73
CA GLY A 52 -4.97 2.15 -17.72
C GLY A 52 -4.01 1.20 -17.00
N MET A 53 -2.87 1.68 -16.51
CA MET A 53 -1.86 0.84 -15.88
C MET A 53 -2.30 0.33 -14.51
N ALA A 54 -2.05 -0.95 -14.23
CA ALA A 54 -2.30 -1.54 -12.91
C ALA A 54 -1.24 -1.07 -11.89
N ALA A 55 -1.63 -0.93 -10.62
CA ALA A 55 -0.72 -0.47 -9.55
C ALA A 55 0.61 -1.25 -9.48
N LYS A 56 0.58 -2.55 -9.74
CA LYS A 56 1.76 -3.43 -9.78
C LYS A 56 2.72 -3.08 -10.92
N ASP A 57 2.19 -2.68 -12.07
CA ASP A 57 3.01 -2.32 -13.22
C ASP A 57 3.53 -0.88 -13.10
N ILE A 58 2.76 0.02 -12.49
CA ILE A 58 3.22 1.35 -12.10
C ILE A 58 4.41 1.22 -11.14
N ALA A 59 4.31 0.33 -10.14
CA ALA A 59 5.39 0.07 -9.20
C ALA A 59 6.68 -0.36 -9.91
N LYS A 60 6.59 -1.33 -10.84
CA LYS A 60 7.73 -1.78 -11.65
C LYS A 60 8.30 -0.65 -12.52
N ARG A 61 7.44 0.07 -13.26
CA ARG A 61 7.84 1.13 -14.18
C ARG A 61 8.56 2.28 -13.47
N ARG A 62 8.12 2.60 -12.26
CA ARG A 62 8.70 3.67 -11.44
C ARG A 62 9.82 3.20 -10.52
N ASN A 63 10.15 1.90 -10.54
CA ASN A 63 11.09 1.28 -9.61
C ASN A 63 10.74 1.57 -8.13
N LEU A 64 9.46 1.48 -7.79
CA LEU A 64 8.91 1.66 -6.46
C LEU A 64 8.30 0.35 -5.96
N VAL A 65 8.19 0.20 -4.64
CA VAL A 65 7.45 -0.92 -4.05
C VAL A 65 5.95 -0.67 -4.17
N LEU A 66 5.17 -1.75 -4.32
CA LEU A 66 3.71 -1.67 -4.47
C LEU A 66 3.05 -0.89 -3.32
N SER A 67 3.52 -1.07 -2.08
CA SER A 67 3.00 -0.36 -0.92
C SER A 67 3.11 1.17 -1.02
N THR A 68 4.15 1.68 -1.70
CA THR A 68 4.31 3.12 -1.98
C THR A 68 3.25 3.59 -2.98
N ILE A 69 3.00 2.83 -4.04
CA ILE A 69 1.96 3.13 -5.03
C ILE A 69 0.57 3.06 -4.39
N THR A 70 0.28 2.03 -3.60
CA THR A 70 -0.96 1.90 -2.83
C THR A 70 -1.17 3.09 -1.90
N SER A 71 -0.12 3.58 -1.23
CA SER A 71 -0.20 4.78 -0.38
C SER A 71 -0.44 6.06 -1.19
N HIS A 72 0.14 6.18 -2.39
CA HIS A 72 -0.15 7.30 -3.30
C HIS A 72 -1.60 7.28 -3.77
N LEU A 73 -2.12 6.12 -4.18
CA LEU A 73 -3.52 5.96 -4.58
C LEU A 73 -4.49 6.23 -3.43
N GLU A 74 -4.21 5.75 -2.22
CA GLU A 74 -5.01 6.06 -1.02
C GLU A 74 -5.12 7.58 -0.80
N ARG A 75 -3.98 8.29 -0.91
CA ARG A 75 -3.96 9.74 -0.77
C ARG A 75 -4.72 10.43 -1.90
N LEU A 76 -4.51 10.03 -3.15
CA LEU A 76 -5.21 10.60 -4.31
C LEU A 76 -6.73 10.47 -4.17
N ILE A 77 -7.21 9.31 -3.72
CA ILE A 77 -8.64 9.08 -3.45
C ILE A 77 -9.13 10.06 -2.38
N ARG A 78 -8.42 10.20 -1.26
CA ARG A 78 -8.80 11.13 -0.17
C ARG A 78 -8.78 12.59 -0.61
N ASP A 79 -7.80 12.97 -1.42
CA ASP A 79 -7.62 14.33 -1.94
C ASP A 79 -8.67 14.67 -3.03
N GLY A 80 -9.68 13.80 -3.26
CA GLY A 80 -10.75 14.02 -4.23
C GLY A 80 -10.30 13.96 -5.68
N ARG A 81 -9.14 13.34 -5.94
CA ARG A 81 -8.61 13.21 -7.29
C ARG A 81 -9.37 12.13 -8.05
N ASP A 82 -9.30 12.25 -9.37
CA ASP A 82 -9.97 11.39 -10.32
C ASP A 82 -9.27 10.02 -10.43
N VAL A 83 -9.43 9.22 -9.37
CA VAL A 83 -9.02 7.83 -9.28
C VAL A 83 -10.27 6.98 -9.39
N ASP A 84 -10.33 6.19 -10.45
CA ASP A 84 -11.38 5.20 -10.63
C ASP A 84 -11.20 4.04 -9.63
N ILE A 85 -12.00 4.06 -8.57
CA ILE A 85 -11.95 3.02 -7.53
C ILE A 85 -12.49 1.67 -8.01
N ASP A 86 -13.37 1.64 -9.01
CA ASP A 86 -13.92 0.40 -9.56
C ASP A 86 -12.82 -0.43 -10.28
N ARG A 87 -11.70 0.21 -10.65
CA ARG A 87 -10.50 -0.47 -11.15
C ARG A 87 -9.58 -1.01 -10.07
N LEU A 88 -9.76 -0.58 -8.82
CA LEU A 88 -8.98 -1.03 -7.67
C LEU A 88 -9.70 -2.12 -6.88
N VAL A 89 -11.01 -2.00 -6.76
CA VAL A 89 -11.87 -2.90 -6.00
C VAL A 89 -13.16 -3.09 -6.79
N ASP A 90 -13.54 -4.35 -7.03
CA ASP A 90 -14.80 -4.66 -7.69
C ASP A 90 -15.99 -4.01 -6.96
N SER A 91 -17.00 -3.56 -7.72
CA SER A 91 -18.15 -2.83 -7.19
C SER A 91 -18.93 -3.61 -6.12
N GLU A 92 -19.08 -4.93 -6.26
CA GLU A 92 -19.75 -5.80 -5.29
C GLU A 92 -18.92 -5.87 -4.01
N GLN A 93 -17.61 -6.07 -4.16
CA GLN A 93 -16.67 -6.15 -3.05
C GLN A 93 -16.56 -4.83 -2.30
N ARG A 94 -16.51 -3.70 -3.03
CA ARG A 94 -16.55 -2.34 -2.47
C ARG A 94 -17.79 -2.15 -1.60
N ASN A 95 -18.96 -2.56 -2.08
CA ASN A 95 -20.21 -2.43 -1.35
C ASN A 95 -20.21 -3.26 -0.05
N LYS A 96 -19.73 -4.51 -0.12
CA LYS A 96 -19.57 -5.35 1.08
C LYS A 96 -18.66 -4.70 2.11
N ILE A 97 -17.48 -4.25 1.69
CA ILE A 97 -16.51 -3.59 2.58
C ILE A 97 -17.12 -2.33 3.21
N ARG A 98 -17.81 -1.51 2.40
CA ARG A 98 -18.48 -0.28 2.84
C ARG A 98 -19.51 -0.56 3.93
N GLU A 99 -20.34 -1.60 3.77
CA GLU A 99 -21.34 -1.97 4.78
C GLU A 99 -20.71 -2.38 6.10
N VAL A 100 -19.60 -3.11 6.08
CA VAL A 100 -18.89 -3.51 7.31
C VAL A 100 -18.27 -2.30 8.01
N PHE A 101 -17.71 -1.33 7.27
CA PHE A 101 -17.24 -0.06 7.85
C PHE A 101 -18.39 0.71 8.52
N LEU A 102 -19.54 0.84 7.85
CA LEU A 102 -20.71 1.53 8.39
C LEU A 102 -21.30 0.82 9.62
N ALA A 103 -21.40 -0.51 9.59
CA ALA A 103 -21.94 -1.31 10.68
C ALA A 103 -21.02 -1.31 11.91
N SER A 104 -19.71 -1.41 11.69
CA SER A 104 -18.73 -1.42 12.78
C SER A 104 -18.51 -0.04 13.40
N ARG A 105 -18.77 1.04 12.65
CA ARG A 105 -18.48 2.44 13.05
C ARG A 105 -17.01 2.66 13.43
N GLN A 106 -16.11 1.88 12.84
CA GLN A 106 -14.67 1.94 13.07
C GLN A 106 -13.98 2.11 11.72
N TRP A 107 -12.82 2.77 11.72
CA TRP A 107 -12.02 2.98 10.50
C TRP A 107 -10.72 2.15 10.48
N GLY A 108 -10.61 1.19 11.40
CA GLY A 108 -9.51 0.24 11.47
C GLY A 108 -9.58 -0.76 10.31
N LEU A 109 -8.45 -1.10 9.71
CA LEU A 109 -8.41 -2.08 8.61
C LEU A 109 -8.44 -3.52 9.13
N ASN A 110 -7.74 -3.80 10.24
CA ASN A 110 -7.65 -5.16 10.78
C ASN A 110 -9.02 -5.80 11.07
N PRO A 111 -9.98 -5.11 11.73
CA PRO A 111 -11.31 -5.69 11.98
C PRO A 111 -12.06 -6.06 10.71
N ILE A 112 -11.86 -5.30 9.63
CA ILE A 112 -12.49 -5.57 8.32
C ILE A 112 -11.88 -6.82 7.70
N ILE A 113 -10.54 -6.91 7.66
CA ILE A 113 -9.84 -8.06 7.10
C ILE A 113 -10.21 -9.35 7.86
N GLU A 114 -10.30 -9.27 9.18
CA GLU A 114 -10.75 -10.38 10.04
C GLU A 114 -12.21 -10.75 9.76
N HIS A 115 -13.10 -9.77 9.62
CA HIS A 115 -14.52 -10.00 9.29
C HIS A 115 -14.68 -10.79 7.98
N PHE A 116 -13.90 -10.41 6.96
CA PHE A 116 -13.90 -11.08 5.66
C PHE A 116 -13.03 -12.36 5.64
N LYS A 117 -12.45 -12.76 6.77
CA LYS A 117 -11.58 -13.95 6.91
C LYS A 117 -10.47 -13.99 5.84
N GLY A 118 -9.92 -12.83 5.49
CA GLY A 118 -8.89 -12.70 4.47
C GLY A 118 -9.35 -12.78 3.01
N SER A 119 -10.66 -12.87 2.73
CA SER A 119 -11.19 -12.77 1.36
C SER A 119 -11.08 -11.36 0.77
N VAL A 120 -10.90 -10.34 1.62
CA VAL A 120 -10.57 -8.97 1.26
C VAL A 120 -9.10 -8.75 1.57
N SER A 121 -8.37 -8.16 0.61
CA SER A 121 -7.00 -7.73 0.82
C SER A 121 -6.92 -6.41 1.60
N TYR A 122 -5.78 -6.19 2.26
CA TYR A 122 -5.53 -4.95 2.99
C TYR A 122 -5.59 -3.70 2.09
N GLU A 123 -5.21 -3.84 0.82
CA GLU A 123 -5.22 -2.76 -0.16
C GLU A 123 -6.65 -2.36 -0.54
N GLU A 124 -7.52 -3.33 -0.80
CA GLU A 124 -8.93 -3.09 -1.10
C GLU A 124 -9.63 -2.38 0.07
N ALA A 125 -9.48 -2.90 1.30
CA ALA A 125 -10.06 -2.27 2.49
C ALA A 125 -9.56 -0.82 2.68
N ARG A 126 -8.29 -0.57 2.39
CA ARG A 126 -7.67 0.76 2.45
C ARG A 126 -8.27 1.72 1.42
N PHE A 127 -8.46 1.29 0.18
CA PHE A 127 -9.05 2.13 -0.88
C PHE A 127 -10.50 2.47 -0.60
N VAL A 128 -11.31 1.48 -0.19
CA VAL A 128 -12.72 1.71 0.15
C VAL A 128 -12.85 2.67 1.33
N ARG A 129 -12.01 2.52 2.37
CA ARG A 129 -11.97 3.46 3.49
C ARG A 129 -11.65 4.88 3.04
N ALA A 130 -10.61 5.06 2.23
CA ALA A 130 -10.22 6.37 1.70
C ALA A 130 -11.36 7.04 0.93
N TRP A 131 -12.06 6.27 0.11
CA TRP A 131 -13.22 6.73 -0.66
C TRP A 131 -14.39 7.12 0.24
N MET A 132 -14.71 6.30 1.25
CA MET A 132 -15.77 6.61 2.22
C MET A 132 -15.46 7.86 3.04
N LEU A 133 -14.21 8.04 3.48
CA LEU A 133 -13.83 9.20 4.29
C LEU A 133 -13.92 10.51 3.48
N ARG A 134 -13.55 10.47 2.19
CA ARG A 134 -13.75 11.61 1.28
C ARG A 134 -15.23 12.01 1.19
N ASP A 135 -16.12 11.04 0.96
CA ASP A 135 -17.54 11.33 0.76
C ASP A 135 -18.21 11.83 2.06
N ASN A 136 -17.74 11.41 3.23
CA ASN A 136 -18.24 11.88 4.53
C ASN A 136 -17.75 13.30 4.91
N GLU A 137 -16.61 13.76 4.42
CA GLU A 137 -16.11 15.14 4.69
C GLU A 137 -16.88 16.22 3.92
N HIS A 138 -17.73 15.83 2.96
CA HIS A 138 -18.53 16.74 2.14
C HIS A 138 -20.06 16.66 2.38
N SER A 139 -20.51 15.91 3.40
CA SER A 139 -21.94 15.77 3.77
C SER A 139 -22.35 16.64 4.94
#